data_AF-A0A5B7Y2E6-F1
#
_entry.id   AF-A0A5B7Y2E6-F1
#
_cell.length_a   1.000
_cell.length_b   1.000
_cell.length_c   1.000
_cell.angle_alpha   90.00
_cell.angle_beta   90.00
_cell.angle_gamma   90.00
#
_symmetry.space_group_name_H-M   'P 1'
#
loop_
_entity.id
_entity.type
_entity.pdbx_description
1 polymer ?
#
loop_
_entity_poly.entity_id
_entity_poly.type
_entity_poly.pdbx_seq_one_letter_code
_entity_poly.pdbx_strand_id
1 'polypeptide(L)'
;MQTPPHSLGTILKALRHILAADATPEAVLKDIDVPVWYLLELEADHITVADGDTLTLICSCYKLTVDQLLMLSAAADLPEAIVHMTIQQYRTYEAPNDLPDQPWPDSTQVTPLITNSDPLAKHTYADVLYCVRTQVEDQSVTAVSALLNVSPMAYWQMEAGQLPVPAWLQRKIAFRLHLKSLTTLTRTTDILTAICQHLDITPDGLPTELRLP
;
A
#
# COMPACT_ATOMS: atom_id res chain seq x y z
N MET A 1 -28.21 -16.51 -24.02
CA MET A 1 -27.29 -15.55 -23.37
C MET A 1 -28.08 -14.91 -22.24
N GLN A 2 -27.70 -15.17 -20.99
CA GLN A 2 -28.33 -14.51 -19.84
C GLN A 2 -27.82 -13.06 -19.80
N THR A 3 -28.71 -12.10 -19.65
CA THR A 3 -28.34 -10.70 -19.47
C THR A 3 -27.56 -10.58 -18.16
N PRO A 4 -26.36 -9.98 -18.14
CA PRO A 4 -25.61 -9.79 -16.90
C PRO A 4 -26.45 -8.97 -15.90
N PRO A 5 -26.41 -9.31 -14.60
CA PRO A 5 -27.18 -8.63 -13.56
C PRO A 5 -26.85 -7.14 -13.41
N HIS A 6 -25.66 -6.70 -13.83
CA HIS A 6 -25.24 -5.30 -13.73
C HIS A 6 -24.82 -4.74 -15.09
N SER A 7 -25.30 -3.53 -15.39
CA SER A 7 -24.89 -2.76 -16.57
C SER A 7 -23.49 -2.16 -16.38
N LEU A 8 -22.83 -1.81 -17.49
CA LEU A 8 -21.53 -1.12 -17.47
C LEU A 8 -21.60 0.18 -16.66
N GLY A 9 -22.66 0.99 -16.84
CA GLY A 9 -22.83 2.23 -16.11
C GLY A 9 -23.02 2.04 -14.61
N THR A 10 -23.76 0.99 -14.21
CA THR A 10 -23.94 0.61 -12.80
C THR A 10 -22.60 0.23 -12.16
N ILE A 11 -21.77 -0.54 -12.87
CA ILE A 11 -20.44 -0.95 -12.40
C ILE A 11 -19.53 0.27 -12.24
N LEU A 12 -19.44 1.14 -13.26
CA LEU A 12 -18.58 2.33 -13.21
C LEU A 12 -18.97 3.29 -12.09
N LYS A 13 -20.27 3.51 -11.86
CA LYS A 13 -20.76 4.29 -10.70
C LYS A 13 -20.35 3.67 -9.38
N ALA A 14 -20.50 2.36 -9.23
CA ALA A 14 -20.12 1.66 -8.01
C ALA A 14 -18.60 1.72 -7.77
N LEU A 15 -17.79 1.61 -8.81
CA LEU A 15 -16.33 1.76 -8.73
C LEU A 15 -15.94 3.17 -8.28
N ARG A 16 -16.56 4.21 -8.84
CA ARG A 16 -16.30 5.60 -8.44
C ARG A 16 -16.69 5.87 -6.99
N HIS A 17 -17.82 5.32 -6.56
CA HIS A 17 -18.27 5.43 -5.17
C HIS A 17 -17.29 4.72 -4.21
N ILE A 18 -16.96 3.46 -4.48
CA ILE A 18 -16.24 2.59 -3.54
C ILE A 18 -14.72 2.81 -3.59
N LEU A 19 -14.13 2.90 -4.79
CA LEU A 19 -12.67 2.96 -4.96
C LEU A 19 -12.13 4.39 -5.05
N ALA A 20 -12.96 5.34 -5.51
CA ALA A 20 -12.56 6.74 -5.68
C ALA A 20 -13.24 7.68 -4.68
N ALA A 21 -13.92 7.16 -3.64
CA ALA A 21 -14.56 7.94 -2.58
C ALA A 21 -15.46 9.07 -3.12
N ASP A 22 -16.31 8.74 -4.09
CA ASP A 22 -17.20 9.68 -4.77
C ASP A 22 -16.47 10.83 -5.49
N ALA A 23 -15.24 10.61 -5.93
CA ALA A 23 -14.51 11.55 -6.78
C ALA A 23 -15.37 11.99 -7.97
N THR A 24 -15.18 13.24 -8.40
CA THR A 24 -15.84 13.72 -9.61
C THR A 24 -15.27 13.00 -10.84
N PRO A 25 -16.04 12.82 -11.92
CA PRO A 25 -15.55 12.25 -13.18
C PRO A 25 -14.27 12.93 -13.70
N GLU A 26 -14.15 14.26 -13.54
CA GLU A 26 -12.95 15.01 -13.87
C GLU A 26 -11.73 14.54 -13.07
N ALA A 27 -11.90 14.30 -11.76
CA ALA A 27 -10.83 13.86 -10.89
C ALA A 27 -10.38 12.42 -11.18
N VAL A 28 -11.32 11.56 -11.59
CA VAL A 28 -11.01 10.17 -12.01
C VAL A 28 -10.17 10.17 -13.29
N LEU A 29 -10.55 10.98 -14.28
CA LEU A 29 -9.96 10.96 -15.62
C LEU A 29 -8.74 11.87 -15.78
N LYS A 30 -8.29 12.55 -14.71
CA LYS A 30 -7.28 13.64 -14.76
C LYS A 30 -5.97 13.26 -15.48
N ASP A 31 -5.60 11.99 -15.49
CA ASP A 31 -4.33 11.48 -16.00
C ASP A 31 -4.47 10.73 -17.34
N ILE A 32 -5.67 10.68 -17.93
CA ILE A 32 -5.95 9.97 -19.18
C ILE A 32 -6.69 10.84 -20.19
N ASP A 33 -6.43 10.63 -21.47
CA ASP A 33 -7.05 11.40 -22.56
C ASP A 33 -8.44 10.85 -22.91
N VAL A 34 -9.35 10.88 -21.93
CA VAL A 34 -10.75 10.48 -22.09
C VAL A 34 -11.66 11.65 -21.73
N PRO A 35 -12.56 12.09 -22.63
CA PRO A 35 -13.46 13.17 -22.34
C PRO A 35 -14.41 12.85 -21.18
N VAL A 36 -14.60 13.81 -20.28
CA VAL A 36 -15.48 13.68 -19.10
C VAL A 36 -16.91 13.30 -19.47
N TRP A 37 -17.44 13.91 -20.54
CA TRP A 37 -18.79 13.60 -21.02
C TRP A 37 -18.93 12.11 -21.35
N TYR A 38 -17.88 11.45 -21.83
CA TYR A 38 -17.94 10.04 -22.22
C TYR A 38 -18.14 9.13 -21.00
N LEU A 39 -17.43 9.37 -19.90
CA LEU A 39 -17.63 8.63 -18.65
C LEU A 39 -19.03 8.88 -18.08
N LEU A 40 -19.54 10.11 -18.14
CA LEU A 40 -20.90 10.44 -17.71
C LEU A 40 -21.97 9.70 -18.51
N GLU A 41 -21.83 9.63 -19.83
CA GLU A 41 -22.77 8.92 -20.72
C GLU A 41 -22.68 7.40 -20.53
N LEU A 42 -21.49 6.85 -20.22
CA LEU A 42 -21.33 5.46 -19.81
C LEU A 42 -22.01 5.18 -18.46
N GLU A 43 -21.77 6.02 -17.45
CA GLU A 43 -22.39 5.90 -16.12
C GLU A 43 -23.92 6.01 -16.17
N ALA A 44 -24.45 6.78 -17.13
CA ALA A 44 -25.88 6.91 -17.40
C ALA A 44 -26.47 5.74 -18.21
N ASP A 45 -25.66 4.77 -18.63
CA ASP A 45 -26.02 3.68 -19.55
C ASP A 45 -26.57 4.17 -20.91
N HIS A 46 -26.29 5.42 -21.31
CA HIS A 46 -26.61 5.91 -22.65
C HIS A 46 -25.66 5.32 -23.69
N ILE A 47 -24.42 5.02 -23.29
CA ILE A 47 -23.45 4.24 -24.06
C ILE A 47 -23.36 2.86 -23.41
N THR A 48 -23.92 1.85 -24.06
CA THR A 48 -23.96 0.47 -23.54
C THR A 48 -22.77 -0.39 -23.97
N VAL A 49 -22.02 0.07 -24.98
CA VAL A 49 -20.80 -0.57 -25.48
C VAL A 49 -19.73 0.50 -25.56
N ALA A 50 -18.72 0.41 -24.68
CA ALA A 50 -17.56 1.29 -24.74
C ALA A 50 -16.58 0.79 -25.81
N ASP A 51 -15.92 1.74 -26.48
CA ASP A 51 -14.68 1.45 -27.21
C ASP A 51 -13.65 0.76 -26.30
N GLY A 52 -13.01 -0.31 -26.79
CA GLY A 52 -12.19 -1.21 -25.96
C GLY A 52 -10.93 -0.55 -25.39
N ASP A 53 -10.29 0.32 -26.17
CA ASP A 53 -9.10 1.05 -25.72
C ASP A 53 -9.49 2.10 -24.68
N THR A 54 -10.57 2.83 -24.95
CA THR A 54 -11.12 3.82 -24.01
C THR A 54 -11.57 3.18 -22.70
N LEU A 55 -12.23 2.02 -22.77
CA LEU A 55 -12.65 1.25 -21.59
C LEU A 55 -11.45 0.79 -20.78
N THR A 56 -10.37 0.35 -21.45
CA THR A 56 -9.13 -0.05 -20.78
C THR A 56 -8.50 1.11 -20.01
N LEU A 57 -8.47 2.31 -20.61
CA LEU A 57 -7.99 3.51 -19.94
C LEU A 57 -8.84 3.85 -18.71
N ILE A 58 -10.17 3.85 -18.84
CA ILE A 58 -11.08 4.10 -17.71
C ILE A 58 -10.87 3.06 -16.59
N CYS A 59 -10.77 1.77 -16.91
CA CYS A 59 -10.50 0.72 -15.93
C CYS A 59 -9.16 0.93 -15.20
N SER A 60 -8.15 1.44 -15.89
CA SER A 60 -6.83 1.71 -15.30
C SER A 60 -6.86 2.78 -14.21
N CYS A 61 -7.75 3.79 -14.32
CA CYS A 61 -7.98 4.78 -13.26
C CYS A 61 -8.43 4.14 -11.94
N TYR A 62 -9.09 2.97 -12.02
CA TYR A 62 -9.54 2.19 -10.88
C TYR A 62 -8.59 1.02 -10.54
N LYS A 63 -7.45 0.89 -11.23
CA LYS A 63 -6.52 -0.24 -11.12
C LYS A 63 -7.18 -1.60 -11.40
N LEU A 64 -8.13 -1.63 -12.34
CA LEU A 64 -8.81 -2.83 -12.78
C LEU A 64 -8.50 -3.17 -14.24
N THR A 65 -8.65 -4.45 -14.60
CA THR A 65 -8.64 -4.91 -15.99
C THR A 65 -10.06 -4.99 -16.56
N VAL A 66 -10.17 -5.11 -17.89
CA VAL A 66 -11.47 -5.32 -18.55
C VAL A 66 -12.07 -6.68 -18.16
N ASP A 67 -11.27 -7.73 -18.01
CA ASP A 67 -11.73 -9.04 -17.54
C ASP A 67 -12.33 -8.98 -16.13
N GLN A 68 -11.71 -8.18 -15.26
CA GLN A 68 -12.20 -7.89 -13.92
C GLN A 68 -13.54 -7.17 -13.95
N LEU A 69 -13.73 -6.22 -14.89
CA LEU A 69 -15.01 -5.56 -15.10
C LEU A 69 -16.09 -6.55 -15.60
N LEU A 70 -15.73 -7.51 -16.46
CA LEU A 70 -16.62 -8.57 -16.90
C LEU A 70 -17.04 -9.49 -15.74
N MET A 71 -16.12 -9.83 -14.83
CA MET A 71 -16.47 -10.60 -13.62
C MET A 71 -17.47 -9.85 -12.73
N LEU A 72 -17.28 -8.54 -12.55
CA LEU A 72 -18.23 -7.69 -11.80
C LEU A 72 -19.62 -7.64 -12.45
N SER A 73 -19.69 -7.71 -13.78
CA SER A 73 -20.98 -7.73 -14.48
C SER A 73 -21.84 -8.94 -14.15
N ALA A 74 -21.21 -10.05 -13.73
CA ALA A 74 -21.87 -11.29 -13.34
C ALA A 74 -22.03 -11.46 -11.82
N ALA A 75 -21.56 -10.51 -11.01
CA ALA A 75 -21.65 -10.59 -9.55
C ALA A 75 -23.11 -10.53 -9.08
N ALA A 76 -23.41 -11.23 -7.99
CA ALA A 76 -24.72 -11.17 -7.35
C ALA A 76 -24.87 -9.93 -6.44
N ASP A 77 -23.79 -9.56 -5.76
CA ASP A 77 -23.66 -8.35 -4.95
C ASP A 77 -22.44 -7.56 -5.44
N LEU A 78 -22.70 -6.46 -6.14
CA LEU A 78 -21.68 -5.65 -6.79
C LEU A 78 -20.76 -4.93 -5.78
N PRO A 79 -21.27 -4.23 -4.75
CA PRO A 79 -20.41 -3.67 -3.70
C PRO A 79 -19.50 -4.69 -3.02
N GLU A 80 -20.05 -5.85 -2.63
CA GLU A 80 -19.27 -6.90 -1.99
C GLU A 80 -18.18 -7.44 -2.94
N ALA A 81 -18.52 -7.68 -4.21
CA ALA A 81 -17.56 -8.16 -5.21
C ALA A 81 -16.42 -7.16 -5.47
N ILE A 82 -16.71 -5.85 -5.53
CA ILE A 82 -15.69 -4.81 -5.69
C ILE A 82 -14.72 -4.80 -4.49
N VAL A 83 -15.26 -4.89 -3.27
CA VAL A 83 -14.45 -4.96 -2.05
C VAL A 83 -13.61 -6.23 -2.03
N HIS A 84 -14.19 -7.39 -2.33
CA HIS A 84 -13.48 -8.66 -2.40
C HIS A 84 -12.36 -8.66 -3.44
N MET A 85 -12.60 -8.13 -4.63
CA MET A 85 -11.56 -7.99 -5.66
C MET A 85 -10.43 -7.07 -5.21
N THR A 86 -10.76 -5.96 -4.54
CA THR A 86 -9.77 -5.04 -4.00
C THR A 86 -8.92 -5.71 -2.92
N ILE A 87 -9.55 -6.44 -1.99
CA ILE A 87 -8.87 -7.24 -0.97
C ILE A 87 -8.00 -8.32 -1.61
N GLN A 88 -8.48 -9.00 -2.66
CA GLN A 88 -7.72 -10.03 -3.35
C GLN A 88 -6.52 -9.45 -4.11
N GLN A 89 -6.67 -8.27 -4.72
CA GLN A 89 -5.54 -7.53 -5.28
C GLN A 89 -4.53 -7.17 -4.20
N TYR A 90 -4.96 -6.62 -3.07
CA TYR A 90 -4.07 -6.38 -1.92
C TYR A 90 -3.37 -7.67 -1.46
N ARG A 91 -4.09 -8.79 -1.38
CA ARG A 91 -3.51 -10.10 -1.02
C ARG A 91 -2.56 -10.66 -2.07
N THR A 92 -2.73 -10.30 -3.34
CA THR A 92 -1.82 -10.69 -4.44
C THR A 92 -0.59 -9.78 -4.48
N TYR A 93 -0.71 -8.53 -4.00
CA TYR A 93 0.44 -7.67 -3.69
C TYR A 93 1.13 -8.07 -2.35
N GLU A 94 0.42 -8.75 -1.45
CA GLU A 94 0.96 -9.35 -0.21
C GLU A 94 1.51 -10.77 -0.42
N ALA A 95 1.19 -11.43 -1.54
CA ALA A 95 1.96 -12.57 -1.98
C ALA A 95 3.37 -12.06 -2.24
N PRO A 96 4.43 -12.66 -1.65
CA PRO A 96 5.78 -12.20 -1.88
C PRO A 96 5.97 -12.16 -3.39
N ASN A 97 6.29 -10.99 -3.93
CA ASN A 97 6.98 -10.97 -5.22
C ASN A 97 8.16 -11.92 -5.02
N ASP A 98 8.17 -13.05 -5.73
CA ASP A 98 9.29 -13.99 -5.84
C ASP A 98 10.48 -13.31 -6.54
N LEU A 99 10.85 -12.10 -6.09
CA LEU A 99 12.18 -11.59 -6.27
C LEU A 99 13.04 -12.52 -5.42
N PRO A 100 14.03 -13.21 -6.02
CA PRO A 100 14.96 -14.01 -5.24
C PRO A 100 15.51 -13.11 -4.13
N ASP A 101 15.61 -13.66 -2.92
CA ASP A 101 16.12 -12.94 -1.76
C ASP A 101 17.61 -12.68 -1.97
N GLN A 102 17.90 -11.68 -2.80
CA GLN A 102 19.24 -11.30 -3.15
C GLN A 102 19.82 -10.58 -1.94
N PRO A 103 21.04 -10.94 -1.48
CA PRO A 103 21.64 -10.27 -0.35
C PRO A 103 21.80 -8.79 -0.65
N TRP A 104 21.06 -7.97 0.09
CA TRP A 104 21.18 -6.51 0.04
C TRP A 104 22.44 -6.08 0.79
N PRO A 105 23.13 -5.03 0.34
CA PRO A 105 24.23 -4.45 1.11
C PRO A 105 23.75 -4.03 2.49
N ASP A 106 24.62 -4.07 3.48
CA ASP A 106 24.32 -3.51 4.80
C ASP A 106 24.09 -2.00 4.67
N SER A 107 22.88 -1.55 5.00
CA SER A 107 22.43 -0.15 4.90
C SER A 107 23.21 0.77 5.83
N THR A 108 23.78 0.24 6.93
CA THR A 108 24.59 1.00 7.89
C THR A 108 25.98 1.37 7.37
N GLN A 109 26.43 0.74 6.27
CA GLN A 109 27.71 1.06 5.64
C GLN A 109 27.66 2.32 4.78
N VAL A 110 26.47 2.86 4.52
CA VAL A 110 26.27 4.07 3.71
C VAL A 110 26.25 5.29 4.62
N THR A 111 26.92 6.38 4.22
CA THR A 111 26.82 7.64 4.95
C THR A 111 25.43 8.26 4.75
N PRO A 112 24.63 8.43 5.82
CA PRO A 112 23.27 8.95 5.70
C PRO A 112 23.28 10.41 5.23
N LEU A 113 22.41 10.74 4.28
CA LEU A 113 22.22 12.12 3.79
C LEU A 113 21.12 12.85 4.55
N ILE A 114 20.21 12.11 5.17
CA ILE A 114 19.02 12.62 5.83
C ILE A 114 19.17 12.46 7.33
N THR A 115 19.08 13.57 8.05
CA THR A 115 19.07 13.61 9.51
C THR A 115 17.67 13.85 10.04
N ASN A 116 17.46 13.62 11.33
CA ASN A 116 16.22 13.97 11.98
C ASN A 116 16.15 15.50 12.18
N SER A 117 15.04 16.13 11.81
CA SER A 117 14.83 17.58 12.01
C SER A 117 14.46 17.93 13.45
N ASP A 118 14.07 16.94 14.26
CA ASP A 118 13.78 17.12 15.68
C ASP A 118 15.08 17.24 16.49
N PRO A 119 15.34 18.36 17.17
CA PRO A 119 16.59 18.57 17.93
C PRO A 119 16.71 17.65 19.15
N LEU A 120 15.61 17.04 19.61
CA LEU A 120 15.62 16.08 20.72
C LEU A 120 15.78 14.63 20.23
N ALA A 121 15.77 14.40 18.92
CA ALA A 121 15.95 13.07 18.38
C ALA A 121 17.40 12.61 18.54
N LYS A 122 17.55 11.41 19.10
CA LYS A 122 18.82 10.68 19.21
C LYS A 122 19.01 9.72 18.02
N HIS A 123 17.91 9.36 17.37
CA HIS A 123 17.86 8.46 16.22
C HIS A 123 17.06 9.07 15.09
N THR A 124 17.37 8.68 13.86
CA THR A 124 16.59 8.97 12.66
C THR A 124 15.48 7.95 12.48
N TYR A 125 14.54 8.23 11.57
CA TYR A 125 13.57 7.21 11.16
C TYR A 125 14.24 6.03 10.43
N ALA A 126 15.40 6.25 9.82
CA ALA A 126 16.17 5.19 9.18
C ALA A 126 16.67 4.17 10.22
N ASP A 127 17.18 4.65 11.36
CA ASP A 127 17.60 3.79 12.48
C ASP A 127 16.43 2.97 13.05
N VAL A 128 15.23 3.57 13.08
CA VAL A 128 14.01 2.86 13.48
C VAL A 128 13.64 1.77 12.48
N LEU A 129 13.71 2.04 11.17
CA LEU A 129 13.47 1.02 10.13
C LEU A 129 14.46 -0.15 10.25
N TYR A 130 15.74 0.17 10.40
CA TYR A 130 16.80 -0.81 10.56
C TYR A 130 16.55 -1.71 11.78
N CYS A 131 16.33 -1.10 12.95
CA CYS A 131 16.06 -1.82 14.18
C CYS A 131 14.82 -2.73 14.07
N VAL A 132 13.73 -2.22 13.48
CA VAL A 132 12.52 -3.02 13.28
C VAL A 132 12.82 -4.22 12.39
N ARG A 133 13.46 -4.02 11.23
CA ARG A 133 13.74 -5.13 10.32
C ARG A 133 14.69 -6.17 10.92
N THR A 134 15.79 -5.75 11.53
CA THR A 134 16.85 -6.70 11.94
C THR A 134 16.66 -7.28 13.33
N GLN A 135 15.96 -6.57 14.24
CA GLN A 135 15.86 -6.99 15.65
C GLN A 135 14.44 -7.33 16.08
N VAL A 136 13.41 -6.74 15.45
CA VAL A 136 12.01 -7.06 15.77
C VAL A 136 11.48 -8.14 14.85
N GLU A 137 11.61 -7.92 13.55
CA GLU A 137 11.08 -8.80 12.50
C GLU A 137 12.07 -9.93 12.16
N ASP A 138 13.38 -9.66 12.23
CA ASP A 138 14.48 -10.54 11.80
C ASP A 138 14.32 -11.05 10.36
N GLN A 139 14.13 -10.09 9.43
CA GLN A 139 13.74 -10.36 8.05
C GLN A 139 14.64 -9.65 7.04
N SER A 140 14.62 -10.16 5.80
CA SER A 140 15.35 -9.53 4.70
C SER A 140 14.70 -8.21 4.28
N VAL A 141 15.47 -7.37 3.59
CA VAL A 141 14.95 -6.14 2.96
C VAL A 141 13.82 -6.48 1.99
N THR A 142 13.97 -7.56 1.21
CA THR A 142 12.96 -8.02 0.25
C THR A 142 11.65 -8.35 0.96
N ALA A 143 11.70 -9.17 2.01
CA ALA A 143 10.52 -9.60 2.77
C ALA A 143 9.78 -8.42 3.41
N VAL A 144 10.48 -7.53 4.12
CA VAL A 144 9.86 -6.38 4.77
C VAL A 144 9.33 -5.36 3.76
N SER A 145 10.04 -5.14 2.65
CA SER A 145 9.60 -4.21 1.61
C SER A 145 8.29 -4.66 0.92
N ALA A 146 8.13 -5.96 0.65
CA ALA A 146 6.92 -6.53 0.08
C ALA A 146 5.72 -6.28 1.00
N LEU A 147 5.85 -6.58 2.30
CA LEU A 147 4.82 -6.35 3.30
C LEU A 147 4.44 -4.87 3.45
N LEU A 148 5.43 -3.98 3.35
CA LEU A 148 5.21 -2.55 3.44
C LEU A 148 4.66 -1.95 2.14
N ASN A 149 4.58 -2.74 1.06
CA ASN A 149 4.22 -2.34 -0.29
C ASN A 149 5.12 -1.21 -0.82
N VAL A 150 6.42 -1.38 -0.63
CA VAL A 150 7.49 -0.48 -1.09
C VAL A 150 8.47 -1.31 -1.90
N SER A 151 9.06 -0.75 -2.96
CA SER A 151 10.12 -1.47 -3.67
C SER A 151 11.31 -1.77 -2.74
N PRO A 152 11.96 -2.94 -2.82
CA PRO A 152 13.14 -3.27 -2.02
C PRO A 152 14.24 -2.20 -2.05
N MET A 153 14.51 -1.61 -3.22
CA MET A 153 15.49 -0.52 -3.38
C MET A 153 15.09 0.73 -2.59
N ALA A 154 13.86 1.19 -2.73
CA ALA A 154 13.39 2.37 -1.99
C ALA A 154 13.38 2.13 -0.48
N TYR A 155 12.98 0.94 -0.03
CA TYR A 155 13.04 0.58 1.39
C TYR A 155 14.50 0.60 1.89
N TRP A 156 15.42 -0.03 1.17
CA TRP A 156 16.85 -0.03 1.51
C TRP A 156 17.43 1.40 1.55
N GLN A 157 17.09 2.25 0.59
CA GLN A 157 17.53 3.65 0.55
C GLN A 157 16.96 4.47 1.72
N MET A 158 15.74 4.17 2.18
CA MET A 158 15.16 4.79 3.37
C MET A 158 15.89 4.35 4.64
N GLU A 159 16.20 3.05 4.75
CA GLU A 159 16.97 2.48 5.86
C GLU A 159 18.43 2.98 5.88
N ALA A 160 19.02 3.24 4.72
CA ALA A 160 20.35 3.83 4.56
C ALA A 160 20.37 5.37 4.72
N GLY A 161 19.24 5.98 5.08
CA GLY A 161 19.12 7.44 5.24
C GLY A 161 19.37 8.24 3.95
N GLN A 162 19.21 7.62 2.78
CA GLN A 162 19.32 8.26 1.46
C GLN A 162 17.98 8.80 0.97
N LEU A 163 16.86 8.20 1.41
CA LEU A 163 15.50 8.65 1.13
C LEU A 163 14.73 8.94 2.42
N PRO A 164 13.89 10.00 2.46
CA PRO A 164 13.13 10.31 3.65
C PRO A 164 12.04 9.26 3.84
N VAL A 165 11.84 8.80 5.09
CA VAL A 165 10.73 7.89 5.42
C VAL A 165 9.42 8.69 5.36
N PRO A 166 8.51 8.39 4.41
CA PRO A 166 7.29 9.18 4.26
C PRO A 166 6.33 8.96 5.44
N ALA A 167 5.54 9.97 5.77
CA ALA A 167 4.65 9.95 6.95
C ALA A 167 3.66 8.77 6.96
N TRP A 168 3.20 8.32 5.80
CA TRP A 168 2.31 7.15 5.71
C TRP A 168 3.02 5.86 6.16
N LEU A 169 4.31 5.69 5.82
CA LEU A 169 5.09 4.53 6.21
C LEU A 169 5.42 4.57 7.70
N GLN A 170 5.76 5.75 8.22
CA GLN A 170 5.93 5.96 9.66
C GLN A 170 4.67 5.56 10.44
N ARG A 171 3.47 5.94 9.97
CA ARG A 171 2.20 5.56 10.59
C ARG A 171 1.94 4.06 10.50
N LYS A 172 2.24 3.42 9.36
CA LYS A 172 2.06 1.96 9.18
C LYS A 172 2.92 1.18 10.18
N ILE A 173 4.16 1.60 10.40
CA ILE A 173 5.07 0.97 11.37
C ILE A 173 4.65 1.29 12.81
N ALA A 174 4.27 2.55 13.10
CA ALA A 174 3.76 2.92 14.42
C ALA A 174 2.53 2.09 14.80
N PHE A 175 1.60 1.91 13.87
CA PHE A 175 0.41 1.08 14.05
C PHE A 175 0.76 -0.37 14.37
N ARG A 176 1.70 -0.98 13.62
CA ARG A 176 2.19 -2.35 13.88
C ARG A 176 2.82 -2.49 15.26
N LEU A 177 3.57 -1.51 15.71
CA LEU A 177 4.20 -1.49 17.04
C LEU A 177 3.24 -1.03 18.15
N HIS A 178 1.95 -0.85 17.86
CA HIS A 178 0.94 -0.29 18.78
C HIS A 178 1.33 1.07 19.38
N LEU A 179 2.13 1.85 18.65
CA LEU A 179 2.57 3.19 19.03
C LEU A 179 1.68 4.26 18.38
N LYS A 180 1.49 5.38 19.09
CA LYS A 180 0.82 6.56 18.52
C LYS A 180 1.68 7.28 17.47
N SER A 181 3.00 7.23 17.63
CA SER A 181 3.97 7.85 16.74
C SER A 181 5.35 7.21 16.92
N LEU A 182 6.12 7.13 15.84
CA LEU A 182 7.54 6.74 15.88
C LEU A 182 8.44 7.82 16.52
N THR A 183 7.95 9.06 16.70
CA THR A 183 8.73 10.12 17.35
C THR A 183 9.22 9.70 18.74
N THR A 184 8.42 8.90 19.46
CA THR A 184 8.81 8.36 20.77
C THR A 184 10.08 7.52 20.67
N LEU A 185 10.20 6.68 19.64
CA LEU A 185 11.38 5.85 19.39
C LEU A 185 12.58 6.68 18.97
N THR A 186 12.39 7.71 18.14
CA THR A 186 13.50 8.57 17.70
C THR A 186 14.17 9.34 18.85
N ARG A 187 13.48 9.52 19.98
CA ARG A 187 13.98 10.25 21.16
C ARG A 187 14.55 9.34 22.25
N THR A 188 14.36 8.02 22.16
CA THR A 188 14.87 7.09 23.17
C THR A 188 16.38 6.93 23.06
N THR A 189 17.02 6.42 24.11
CA THR A 189 18.43 6.03 24.07
C THR A 189 18.63 4.75 23.29
N ASP A 190 17.70 3.80 23.41
CA ASP A 190 17.74 2.49 22.80
C ASP A 190 16.36 2.19 22.19
N ILE A 191 16.32 1.87 20.88
CA ILE A 191 15.07 1.69 20.14
C ILE A 191 14.43 0.35 20.52
N LEU A 192 15.20 -0.74 20.53
CA LEU A 192 14.69 -2.08 20.81
C LEU A 192 14.10 -2.16 22.23
N THR A 193 14.84 -1.65 23.22
CA THR A 193 14.40 -1.62 24.61
C THR A 193 13.11 -0.83 24.77
N ALA A 194 12.97 0.29 24.05
CA ALA A 194 11.74 1.09 24.08
C ALA A 194 10.55 0.36 23.45
N ILE A 195 10.77 -0.38 22.37
CA ILE A 195 9.75 -1.24 21.75
C ILE A 195 9.33 -2.35 22.71
N CYS A 196 10.29 -3.08 23.28
CA CYS A 196 10.06 -4.15 24.25
C CYS A 196 9.28 -3.66 25.48
N GLN A 197 9.67 -2.52 26.06
CA GLN A 197 8.96 -1.91 27.20
C GLN A 197 7.53 -1.49 26.85
N HIS A 198 7.32 -0.93 25.66
CA HIS A 198 5.99 -0.49 25.22
C HIS A 198 5.03 -1.66 25.03
N LEU A 199 5.54 -2.79 24.56
CA LEU A 199 4.76 -3.99 24.33
C LEU A 199 4.61 -4.86 25.59
N ASP A 200 5.33 -4.54 26.68
CA ASP A 200 5.45 -5.32 27.91
C ASP A 200 6.07 -6.72 27.69
N ILE A 201 7.15 -6.78 26.90
CA ILE A 201 7.76 -8.03 26.43
C ILE A 201 9.28 -7.98 26.60
N THR A 202 9.90 -9.12 26.92
CA THR A 202 11.36 -9.25 26.89
C THR A 202 11.87 -9.33 25.44
N PRO A 203 13.12 -8.91 25.15
CA PRO A 203 13.70 -9.04 23.81
C PRO A 203 13.62 -10.47 23.24
N ASP A 204 13.80 -11.47 24.09
CA ASP A 204 13.69 -12.89 23.72
C ASP A 204 12.25 -13.37 23.52
N GLY A 205 11.28 -12.62 24.06
CA GLY A 205 9.85 -12.93 24.04
C GLY A 205 9.06 -12.23 22.94
N LEU A 206 9.74 -11.51 22.01
CA LEU A 206 9.08 -10.79 20.93
C LEU A 206 8.02 -11.68 20.26
N PRO A 207 6.74 -11.26 20.27
CA PRO A 207 5.63 -12.14 19.96
C PRO A 207 5.74 -12.56 18.51
N THR A 208 5.46 -13.84 18.27
CA THR A 208 5.42 -14.42 16.93
C THR A 208 4.33 -13.82 16.05
N GLU A 209 3.46 -12.97 16.61
CA GLU A 209 2.47 -12.18 15.88
C GLU A 209 3.05 -10.85 15.36
N LEU A 210 4.16 -10.39 15.95
CA LEU A 210 5.00 -9.31 15.40
C LEU A 210 6.08 -9.83 14.48
N ARG A 211 6.56 -11.08 14.69
CA ARG A 211 7.38 -11.78 13.69
C ARG A 211 6.44 -12.26 12.58
N LEU A 212 6.77 -11.99 11.33
CA LEU A 212 5.87 -12.28 10.20
C LEU A 212 5.42 -13.77 10.18
N PRO A 213 4.16 -14.07 9.79
CA PRO A 213 3.76 -15.43 9.43
C PRO A 213 4.53 -15.97 8.22
#